data_AF-A0A1Q4FCJ2-F1
#
_entry.id   AF-A0A1Q4FCJ2-F1
#
_cell.length_a   1.000
_cell.length_b   1.000
_cell.length_c   1.000
_cell.angle_alpha   90.00
_cell.angle_beta   90.00
_cell.angle_gamma   90.00
#
_symmetry.space_group_name_H-M   'P 1'
#
loop_
_entity.id
_entity.type
_entity.pdbx_description
1 polymer ?
#
loop_
_entity_poly.entity_id
_entity_poly.type
_entity_poly.pdbx_seq_one_letter_code
_entity_poly.pdbx_strand_id
1 'polypeptide(L)'
;MNVFKKLWFKAKADSPAEYKFLKHTERYLEKLKKINPPDLNFPAGRGIHFKHSGNCGDIIYAIPAMKAIARDQDIHLHLFLNRPADYAKHFKHPLGNVTLNQKMFEMLQPLVLSQPQFKECAILQEQKTDIDLDIMRDYPLLLDRGNIARWYFLVFPGNYDLNKAWLQAEPDKDMQDAIVLARSLRYQAPNIDYRILKRYSKVYFVGITEEFEAMKKYIPHLIYRPVKDFLEMASVIAGAKLFIGNQSFPFSLAEALKVNRMLEVYFECPNVTVYGENGFDFSFQPQFEKLIRMRYENCDR
;
A
#
# COMPACT_ATOMS: atom_id res chain seq x y z
N MET A 1 11.27 -28.83 -5.17
CA MET A 1 12.67 -28.89 -5.66
C MET A 1 13.14 -30.33 -5.50
N ASN A 2 13.48 -31.00 -6.59
CA ASN A 2 13.92 -32.40 -6.56
C ASN A 2 15.23 -32.53 -5.74
N VAL A 3 15.39 -33.66 -5.04
CA VAL A 3 16.54 -34.02 -4.19
C VAL A 3 17.87 -33.85 -4.93
N PHE A 4 17.93 -34.21 -6.21
CA PHE A 4 19.13 -34.04 -7.04
C PHE A 4 19.58 -32.59 -7.19
N LYS A 5 18.65 -31.63 -7.43
CA LYS A 5 18.98 -30.20 -7.51
C LYS A 5 19.50 -29.66 -6.17
N LYS A 6 18.94 -30.14 -5.05
CA LYS A 6 19.39 -29.76 -3.70
C LYS A 6 20.83 -30.22 -3.43
N LEU A 7 21.15 -31.46 -3.82
CA LEU A 7 22.50 -32.01 -3.70
C LEU A 7 23.48 -31.28 -4.62
N TRP A 8 23.06 -30.97 -5.85
CA TRP A 8 23.88 -30.20 -6.79
C TRP A 8 24.23 -28.80 -6.27
N PHE A 9 23.26 -28.04 -5.74
CA PHE A 9 23.54 -26.75 -5.13
C PHE A 9 24.47 -26.85 -3.92
N LYS A 10 24.32 -27.90 -3.09
CA LYS A 10 25.22 -28.12 -1.95
C LYS A 10 26.64 -28.45 -2.37
N ALA A 11 26.81 -29.18 -3.48
CA ALA A 11 28.13 -29.53 -4.02
C ALA A 11 28.81 -28.35 -4.72
N LYS A 12 28.03 -27.41 -5.27
CA LYS A 12 28.55 -26.22 -5.97
C LYS A 12 28.81 -25.01 -5.08
N ALA A 13 28.16 -24.93 -3.92
CA ALA A 13 28.26 -23.75 -3.07
C ALA A 13 29.44 -23.88 -2.09
N ASP A 14 30.34 -22.92 -2.13
CA ASP A 14 31.47 -22.80 -1.19
C ASP A 14 31.04 -22.21 0.16
N SER A 15 29.81 -21.67 0.24
CA SER A 15 29.26 -21.10 1.47
C SER A 15 27.73 -21.24 1.59
N PRO A 16 27.17 -21.10 2.81
CA PRO A 16 25.71 -21.02 3.00
C PRO A 16 25.06 -19.85 2.26
N ALA A 17 25.79 -18.74 2.06
CA ALA A 17 25.30 -17.58 1.33
C ALA A 17 25.18 -17.88 -0.16
N GLU A 18 26.20 -18.52 -0.74
CA GLU A 18 26.18 -18.94 -2.14
C GLU A 18 25.10 -19.99 -2.41
N TYR A 19 24.91 -20.95 -1.50
CA TYR A 19 23.81 -21.91 -1.59
C TYR A 19 22.44 -21.21 -1.63
N LYS A 20 22.23 -20.19 -0.78
CA LYS A 20 21.01 -19.38 -0.78
C LYS A 20 20.84 -18.63 -2.10
N PHE A 21 21.91 -18.04 -2.62
CA PHE A 21 21.93 -17.35 -3.91
C PHE A 21 21.52 -18.29 -5.05
N LEU A 22 22.20 -19.43 -5.21
CA LEU A 22 21.89 -20.41 -6.25
C LEU A 22 20.44 -20.90 -6.19
N LYS A 23 19.95 -21.20 -4.99
CA LYS A 23 18.55 -21.61 -4.77
C LYS A 23 17.56 -20.49 -5.15
N HIS A 24 17.90 -19.24 -4.86
CA HIS A 24 17.06 -18.10 -5.21
C HIS A 24 17.02 -17.85 -6.72
N THR A 25 18.19 -17.87 -7.37
CA THR A 25 18.35 -17.74 -8.82
C THR A 25 17.58 -18.83 -9.57
N GLU A 26 17.67 -20.09 -9.12
CA GLU A 26 16.90 -21.18 -9.73
C GLU A 26 15.39 -20.96 -9.63
N ARG A 27 14.89 -20.55 -8.45
CA ARG A 27 13.46 -20.26 -8.27
C ARG A 27 13.01 -19.12 -9.18
N TYR A 28 13.84 -18.10 -9.35
CA TYR A 28 13.60 -17.00 -10.27
C TYR A 28 13.49 -17.52 -11.72
N LEU A 29 14.47 -18.30 -12.19
CA LEU A 29 14.48 -18.86 -13.54
C LEU A 29 13.29 -19.81 -13.80
N GLU A 30 12.93 -20.65 -12.84
CA GLU A 30 11.78 -21.57 -12.96
C GLU A 30 10.44 -20.85 -13.01
N LYS A 31 10.30 -19.71 -12.32
CA LYS A 31 9.13 -18.84 -12.46
C LYS A 31 9.14 -18.13 -13.82
N LEU A 32 10.29 -17.58 -14.23
CA LEU A 32 10.45 -16.85 -15.49
C LEU A 32 10.00 -17.69 -16.71
N LYS A 33 10.32 -18.98 -16.73
CA LYS A 33 9.91 -19.92 -17.79
C LYS A 33 8.39 -20.08 -17.95
N LYS A 34 7.60 -19.71 -16.94
CA LYS A 34 6.14 -19.88 -16.91
C LYS A 34 5.38 -18.57 -17.17
N ILE A 35 6.09 -17.46 -17.31
CA ILE A 35 5.49 -16.15 -17.52
C ILE A 35 4.99 -16.05 -18.95
N ASN A 36 3.74 -15.63 -19.11
CA ASN A 36 3.21 -15.12 -20.36
C ASN A 36 3.14 -13.59 -20.23
N PRO A 37 3.96 -12.82 -20.97
CA PRO A 37 3.89 -11.37 -20.92
C PRO A 37 2.52 -10.84 -21.33
N PRO A 38 2.05 -9.72 -20.75
CA PRO A 38 0.82 -9.07 -21.21
C PRO A 38 1.02 -8.44 -22.59
N ASP A 39 -0.08 -8.08 -23.25
CA ASP A 39 0.01 -7.19 -24.41
C ASP A 39 0.55 -5.83 -23.97
N LEU A 40 1.61 -5.37 -24.64
CA LEU A 40 2.27 -4.10 -24.36
C LEU A 40 1.78 -2.98 -25.31
N ASN A 41 0.91 -3.30 -26.26
CA ASN A 41 0.25 -2.32 -27.12
C ASN A 41 -1.04 -1.85 -26.45
N PHE A 42 -0.92 -0.77 -25.68
CA PHE A 42 -2.06 -0.24 -24.94
C PHE A 42 -3.09 0.42 -25.87
N PRO A 43 -4.41 0.22 -25.63
CA PRO A 43 -5.46 0.85 -26.43
C PRO A 43 -5.38 2.38 -26.44
N ALA A 44 -5.76 2.97 -27.58
CA ALA A 44 -5.82 4.42 -27.79
C ALA A 44 -7.16 4.85 -28.40
N GLY A 45 -7.59 6.08 -28.10
CA GLY A 45 -8.82 6.68 -28.60
C GLY A 45 -10.11 6.28 -27.86
N ARG A 46 -10.03 5.58 -26.72
CA ARG A 46 -11.19 5.20 -25.89
C ARG A 46 -10.81 4.98 -24.42
N GLY A 47 -11.79 4.87 -23.54
CA GLY A 47 -11.55 4.46 -22.15
C GLY A 47 -10.84 3.10 -22.06
N ILE A 48 -9.93 2.97 -21.08
CA ILE A 48 -9.15 1.74 -20.84
C ILE A 48 -9.72 0.99 -19.63
N HIS A 49 -9.95 -0.31 -19.82
CA HIS A 49 -10.50 -1.21 -18.81
C HIS A 49 -9.39 -1.97 -18.09
N PHE A 50 -9.21 -1.68 -16.80
CA PHE A 50 -8.23 -2.32 -15.94
C PHE A 50 -8.88 -3.36 -15.03
N LYS A 51 -8.23 -4.50 -14.82
CA LYS A 51 -8.58 -5.48 -13.79
C LYS A 51 -7.61 -5.43 -12.62
N HIS A 52 -8.11 -5.55 -11.39
CA HIS A 52 -7.29 -5.76 -10.19
C HIS A 52 -8.03 -6.62 -9.15
N SER A 53 -7.31 -7.38 -8.31
CA SER A 53 -7.90 -8.21 -7.25
C SER A 53 -7.17 -8.12 -5.90
N GLY A 54 -6.21 -7.22 -5.75
CA GLY A 54 -5.45 -7.05 -4.51
C GLY A 54 -6.25 -6.42 -3.37
N ASN A 55 -5.61 -6.32 -2.22
CA ASN A 55 -6.16 -5.52 -1.12
C ASN A 55 -6.29 -4.06 -1.54
N CYS A 56 -7.14 -3.28 -0.87
CA CYS A 56 -7.36 -1.86 -1.21
C CYS A 56 -6.06 -1.05 -1.32
N GLY A 57 -5.05 -1.35 -0.48
CA GLY A 57 -3.74 -0.69 -0.57
C GLY A 57 -3.04 -0.97 -1.90
N ASP A 58 -3.03 -2.23 -2.36
CA ASP A 58 -2.45 -2.63 -3.63
C ASP A 58 -3.15 -1.92 -4.81
N ILE A 59 -4.47 -1.70 -4.70
CA ILE A 59 -5.26 -0.98 -5.70
C ILE A 59 -4.86 0.49 -5.73
N ILE A 60 -4.74 1.16 -4.59
CA ILE A 60 -4.28 2.56 -4.51
C ILE A 60 -2.87 2.72 -5.10
N TYR A 61 -1.97 1.78 -4.82
CA TYR A 61 -0.62 1.79 -5.38
C TYR A 61 -0.55 1.42 -6.86
N ALA A 62 -1.61 0.84 -7.44
CA ALA A 62 -1.69 0.57 -8.87
C ALA A 62 -2.12 1.80 -9.70
N ILE A 63 -2.75 2.81 -9.06
CA ILE A 63 -3.26 4.01 -9.74
C ILE A 63 -2.18 4.72 -10.57
N PRO A 64 -0.93 4.93 -10.11
CA PRO A 64 0.12 5.53 -10.93
C PRO A 64 0.35 4.80 -12.26
N ALA A 65 0.31 3.46 -12.25
CA ALA A 65 0.45 2.67 -13.47
C ALA A 65 -0.78 2.81 -14.38
N MET A 66 -1.99 2.80 -13.82
CA MET A 66 -3.22 3.05 -14.60
C MET A 66 -3.16 4.41 -15.29
N LYS A 67 -2.77 5.46 -14.57
CA LYS A 67 -2.63 6.82 -15.13
C LYS A 67 -1.55 6.89 -16.21
N ALA A 68 -0.40 6.24 -16.00
CA ALA A 68 0.67 6.22 -17.01
C ALA A 68 0.25 5.49 -18.31
N ILE A 69 -0.52 4.41 -18.19
CA ILE A 69 -1.05 3.64 -19.32
C ILE A 69 -2.17 4.40 -20.03
N ALA A 70 -3.14 4.93 -19.27
CA ALA A 70 -4.30 5.64 -19.82
C ALA A 70 -3.96 7.02 -20.39
N ARG A 71 -2.94 7.70 -19.85
CA ARG A 71 -2.56 9.07 -20.18
C ARG A 71 -3.75 10.02 -19.97
N ASP A 72 -4.31 10.56 -21.05
CA ASP A 72 -5.47 11.45 -21.02
C ASP A 72 -6.81 10.73 -21.21
N GLN A 73 -6.78 9.41 -21.41
CA GLN A 73 -7.98 8.60 -21.60
C GLN A 73 -8.67 8.28 -20.27
N ASP A 74 -9.96 7.99 -20.36
CA ASP A 74 -10.76 7.54 -19.22
C ASP A 74 -10.28 6.19 -18.66
N ILE A 75 -10.37 6.03 -17.34
CA ILE A 75 -10.05 4.81 -16.62
C ILE A 75 -11.34 4.13 -16.16
N HIS A 76 -11.49 2.85 -16.51
CA HIS A 76 -12.54 1.97 -16.03
C HIS A 76 -11.91 0.86 -15.18
N LEU A 77 -12.13 0.88 -13.86
CA LEU A 77 -11.54 -0.09 -12.94
C LEU A 77 -12.54 -1.22 -12.62
N HIS A 78 -12.14 -2.45 -12.89
CA HIS A 78 -12.92 -3.67 -12.64
C HIS A 78 -12.25 -4.50 -11.56
N LEU A 79 -12.95 -4.71 -10.44
CA LEU A 79 -12.41 -5.36 -9.26
C LEU A 79 -12.89 -6.80 -9.15
N PHE A 80 -11.95 -7.75 -9.15
CA PHE A 80 -12.26 -9.16 -8.97
C PHE A 80 -12.26 -9.51 -7.48
N LEU A 81 -13.45 -9.83 -6.96
CA LEU A 81 -13.66 -10.11 -5.54
C LEU A 81 -13.34 -11.57 -5.19
N ASN A 82 -13.12 -11.79 -3.89
CA ASN A 82 -12.99 -13.10 -3.26
C ASN A 82 -11.85 -13.96 -3.80
N ARG A 83 -10.83 -13.35 -4.42
CA ARG A 83 -9.60 -14.05 -4.75
C ARG A 83 -8.97 -14.61 -3.45
N PRO A 84 -8.64 -15.91 -3.40
CA PRO A 84 -7.95 -16.49 -2.26
C PRO A 84 -6.64 -15.75 -1.98
N ALA A 85 -6.45 -15.35 -0.72
CA ALA A 85 -5.23 -14.71 -0.28
C ALA A 85 -4.18 -15.74 0.15
N ASP A 86 -2.93 -15.50 -0.23
CA ASP A 86 -1.77 -16.27 0.24
C ASP A 86 -1.09 -15.52 1.39
N TYR A 87 -1.71 -15.56 2.56
CA TYR A 87 -1.14 -14.98 3.78
C TYR A 87 -0.30 -16.03 4.53
N ALA A 88 0.79 -15.60 5.16
CA ALA A 88 1.54 -16.49 6.03
C ALA A 88 0.64 -16.99 7.17
N LYS A 89 0.74 -18.28 7.51
CA LYS A 89 -0.18 -18.97 8.46
C LYS A 89 -0.33 -18.29 9.84
N HIS A 90 0.64 -17.49 10.26
CA HIS A 90 0.64 -16.79 11.54
C HIS A 90 -0.03 -15.41 11.49
N PHE A 91 -0.30 -14.86 10.30
CA PHE A 91 -0.98 -13.57 10.16
C PHE A 91 -2.50 -13.77 10.13
N LYS A 92 -3.20 -13.09 11.03
CA LYS A 92 -4.65 -12.89 10.93
C LYS A 92 -4.91 -11.61 10.13
N HIS A 93 -5.52 -11.74 8.96
CA HIS A 93 -5.95 -10.58 8.17
C HIS A 93 -7.40 -10.21 8.53
N PRO A 94 -7.76 -8.91 8.62
CA PRO A 94 -9.14 -8.50 8.87
C PRO A 94 -10.16 -9.02 7.83
N LEU A 95 -9.69 -9.31 6.61
CA LEU A 95 -10.50 -9.90 5.53
C LEU A 95 -10.48 -11.44 5.50
N GLY A 96 -9.86 -12.10 6.47
CA GLY A 96 -9.75 -13.55 6.52
C GLY A 96 -8.88 -14.11 5.38
N ASN A 97 -9.47 -14.94 4.53
CA ASN A 97 -8.80 -15.73 3.50
C ASN A 97 -8.92 -15.15 2.08
N VAL A 98 -9.42 -13.91 1.94
CA VAL A 98 -9.54 -13.23 0.64
C VAL A 98 -8.84 -11.88 0.65
N THR A 99 -8.47 -11.39 -0.54
CA THR A 99 -7.79 -10.10 -0.72
C THR A 99 -8.76 -8.92 -0.82
N LEU A 100 -9.94 -9.14 -1.37
CA LEU A 100 -10.98 -8.12 -1.53
C LEU A 100 -12.36 -8.77 -1.43
N ASN A 101 -13.28 -8.17 -0.69
CA ASN A 101 -14.66 -8.64 -0.56
C ASN A 101 -15.66 -7.51 -0.86
N GLN A 102 -16.95 -7.85 -0.87
CA GLN A 102 -18.03 -6.92 -1.18
C GLN A 102 -17.99 -5.64 -0.32
N LYS A 103 -17.81 -5.78 0.99
CA LYS A 103 -17.73 -4.64 1.92
C LYS A 103 -16.56 -3.70 1.56
N MET A 104 -15.39 -4.25 1.26
CA MET A 104 -14.22 -3.44 0.88
C MET A 104 -14.40 -2.75 -0.46
N PHE A 105 -15.07 -3.41 -1.42
CA PHE A 105 -15.46 -2.78 -2.68
C PHE A 105 -16.38 -1.58 -2.43
N GLU A 106 -17.44 -1.74 -1.64
CA GLU A 106 -18.39 -0.67 -1.30
C GLU A 106 -17.71 0.50 -0.59
N MET A 107 -16.77 0.23 0.32
CA MET A 107 -16.00 1.30 0.97
C MET A 107 -15.04 2.02 0.01
N LEU A 108 -14.46 1.32 -0.97
CA LEU A 108 -13.47 1.87 -1.90
C LEU A 108 -14.08 2.64 -3.07
N GLN A 109 -15.22 2.19 -3.57
CA GLN A 109 -15.84 2.72 -4.78
C GLN A 109 -16.06 4.25 -4.75
N PRO A 110 -16.57 4.87 -3.66
CA PRO A 110 -16.74 6.32 -3.61
C PRO A 110 -15.43 7.10 -3.80
N LEU A 111 -14.32 6.60 -3.23
CA LEU A 111 -13.01 7.23 -3.38
C LEU A 111 -12.54 7.16 -4.83
N VAL A 112 -12.64 5.99 -5.47
CA VAL A 112 -12.20 5.82 -6.86
C VAL A 112 -13.01 6.70 -7.81
N LEU A 113 -14.34 6.72 -7.68
CA LEU A 113 -15.21 7.50 -8.55
C LEU A 113 -15.14 9.02 -8.31
N SER A 114 -14.60 9.46 -7.18
CA SER A 114 -14.33 10.89 -6.94
C SER A 114 -13.12 11.42 -7.73
N GLN A 115 -12.31 10.54 -8.32
CA GLN A 115 -11.12 10.93 -9.07
C GLN A 115 -11.49 11.28 -10.53
N PRO A 116 -11.07 12.43 -11.09
CA PRO A 116 -11.60 12.95 -12.36
C PRO A 116 -11.47 12.01 -13.57
N GLN A 117 -10.38 11.24 -13.62
CA GLN A 117 -10.06 10.33 -14.73
C GLN A 117 -10.79 8.99 -14.63
N PHE A 118 -11.32 8.63 -13.46
CA PHE A 118 -12.01 7.36 -13.25
C PHE A 118 -13.49 7.53 -13.58
N LYS A 119 -13.96 6.86 -14.64
CA LYS A 119 -15.37 6.91 -15.07
C LYS A 119 -16.18 5.72 -14.57
N GLU A 120 -15.50 4.67 -14.15
CA GLU A 120 -16.13 3.45 -13.66
C GLU A 120 -15.25 2.77 -12.62
N CYS A 121 -15.91 2.24 -11.58
CA CYS A 121 -15.33 1.34 -10.59
C CYS A 121 -16.38 0.27 -10.29
N ALA A 122 -16.26 -0.89 -10.91
CA ALA A 122 -17.28 -1.94 -10.88
C ALA A 122 -16.69 -3.28 -10.42
N ILE A 123 -17.55 -4.19 -10.01
CA ILE A 123 -17.16 -5.59 -9.80
C ILE A 123 -16.96 -6.22 -11.17
N LEU A 124 -15.85 -6.96 -11.33
CA LEU A 124 -15.57 -7.69 -12.56
C LEU A 124 -16.66 -8.76 -12.78
N GLN A 125 -17.36 -8.69 -13.91
CA GLN A 125 -18.26 -9.73 -14.39
C GLN A 125 -17.61 -10.42 -15.60
N GLU A 126 -18.34 -10.58 -16.71
CA GLU A 126 -17.85 -11.21 -17.94
C GLU A 126 -17.23 -10.20 -18.93
N GLN A 127 -17.13 -8.91 -18.57
CA GLN A 127 -16.57 -7.89 -19.45
C GLN A 127 -15.10 -8.17 -19.77
N LYS A 128 -14.72 -7.92 -21.02
CA LYS A 128 -13.32 -7.93 -21.44
C LYS A 128 -12.58 -6.78 -20.76
N THR A 129 -11.43 -7.08 -20.19
CA THR A 129 -10.50 -6.08 -19.67
C THR A 129 -9.33 -5.94 -20.62
N ASP A 130 -8.80 -4.72 -20.74
CA ASP A 130 -7.66 -4.41 -21.60
C ASP A 130 -6.36 -4.79 -20.89
N ILE A 131 -6.27 -4.48 -19.58
CA ILE A 131 -5.05 -4.62 -18.79
C ILE A 131 -5.37 -5.37 -17.49
N ASP A 132 -4.78 -6.56 -17.31
CA ASP A 132 -4.83 -7.29 -16.05
C ASP A 132 -3.63 -6.95 -15.16
N LEU A 133 -3.83 -6.09 -14.17
CA LEU A 133 -2.75 -5.64 -13.28
C LEU A 133 -2.32 -6.73 -12.29
N ASP A 134 -3.12 -7.80 -12.13
CA ASP A 134 -2.73 -8.93 -11.27
C ASP A 134 -1.57 -9.72 -11.83
N ILE A 135 -1.29 -9.61 -13.13
CA ILE A 135 -0.25 -10.37 -13.81
C ILE A 135 1.13 -10.15 -13.17
N MET A 136 1.34 -9.02 -12.49
CA MET A 136 2.58 -8.76 -11.73
C MET A 136 2.84 -9.79 -10.62
N ARG A 137 1.82 -10.51 -10.14
CA ARG A 137 1.95 -11.59 -9.13
C ARG A 137 2.59 -12.84 -9.71
N ASP A 138 2.53 -13.02 -11.02
CA ASP A 138 3.07 -14.19 -11.72
C ASP A 138 4.58 -14.01 -12.01
N TYR A 139 5.05 -12.77 -12.02
CA TYR A 139 6.46 -12.46 -12.16
C TYR A 139 7.23 -12.80 -10.87
N PRO A 140 8.52 -13.22 -10.96
CA PRO A 140 9.37 -13.52 -9.83
C PRO A 140 9.87 -12.25 -9.10
N LEU A 141 8.97 -11.30 -8.86
CA LEU A 141 9.24 -10.09 -8.10
C LEU A 141 9.33 -10.41 -6.61
N LEU A 142 10.22 -9.70 -5.91
CA LEU A 142 10.32 -9.75 -4.46
C LEU A 142 9.30 -8.79 -3.86
N LEU A 143 8.05 -9.25 -3.71
CA LEU A 143 6.92 -8.44 -3.23
C LEU A 143 7.02 -8.05 -1.73
N ASP A 144 8.06 -8.52 -1.04
CA ASP A 144 8.38 -8.13 0.33
C ASP A 144 9.30 -6.90 0.40
N ARG A 145 9.81 -6.40 -0.73
CA ARG A 145 10.77 -5.28 -0.73
C ARG A 145 10.66 -4.40 -1.98
N GLY A 146 11.29 -3.23 -1.90
CA GLY A 146 11.27 -2.24 -2.97
C GLY A 146 10.06 -1.33 -2.82
N ASN A 147 9.32 -1.12 -3.91
CA ASN A 147 8.16 -0.25 -3.88
C ASN A 147 7.00 -0.86 -4.65
N ILE A 148 5.88 -1.06 -3.94
CA ILE A 148 4.66 -1.64 -4.48
C ILE A 148 4.10 -0.91 -5.70
N ALA A 149 4.15 0.43 -5.73
CA ALA A 149 3.72 1.20 -6.89
C ALA A 149 4.67 1.02 -8.10
N ARG A 150 5.95 0.72 -7.85
CA ARG A 150 6.94 0.48 -8.91
C ARG A 150 6.89 -0.91 -9.52
N TRP A 151 6.32 -1.91 -8.83
CA TRP A 151 6.25 -3.27 -9.38
C TRP A 151 5.48 -3.34 -10.70
N TYR A 152 4.41 -2.54 -10.84
CA TYR A 152 3.66 -2.48 -12.08
C TYR A 152 4.50 -1.98 -13.26
N PHE A 153 5.42 -1.03 -13.05
CA PHE A 153 6.31 -0.52 -14.10
C PHE A 153 7.42 -1.50 -14.53
N LEU A 154 7.64 -2.57 -13.76
CA LEU A 154 8.53 -3.67 -14.17
C LEU A 154 7.84 -4.62 -15.16
N VAL A 155 6.51 -4.56 -15.26
CA VAL A 155 5.68 -5.44 -16.09
C VAL A 155 5.05 -4.67 -17.25
N PHE A 156 4.55 -3.47 -16.97
CA PHE A 156 3.99 -2.56 -17.96
C PHE A 156 4.96 -1.39 -18.16
N PRO A 157 5.61 -1.28 -19.33
CA PRO A 157 6.60 -0.23 -19.57
C PRO A 157 5.94 1.16 -19.49
N GLY A 158 6.50 2.00 -18.65
CA GLY A 158 5.99 3.33 -18.38
C GLY A 158 6.67 3.96 -17.17
N ASN A 159 6.27 5.19 -16.84
CA ASN A 159 6.71 5.86 -15.63
C ASN A 159 5.63 6.84 -15.15
N TYR A 160 5.59 7.09 -13.85
CA TYR A 160 4.76 8.11 -13.23
C TYR A 160 5.57 8.79 -12.14
N ASP A 161 5.46 10.11 -12.03
CA ASP A 161 6.18 10.87 -10.99
C ASP A 161 5.53 10.63 -9.63
N LEU A 162 6.09 9.69 -8.87
CA LEU A 162 5.62 9.34 -7.54
C LEU A 162 5.86 10.44 -6.50
N ASN A 163 6.53 11.55 -6.82
CA ASN A 163 6.60 12.71 -5.90
C ASN A 163 5.31 13.52 -5.91
N LYS A 164 4.47 13.37 -6.94
CA LYS A 164 3.18 14.06 -7.06
C LYS A 164 2.04 13.21 -6.51
N ALA A 165 0.98 13.88 -6.07
CA ALA A 165 -0.24 13.19 -5.66
C ALA A 165 -0.86 12.45 -6.85
N TRP A 166 -1.39 11.27 -6.58
CA TRP A 166 -2.17 10.50 -7.55
C TRP A 166 -3.62 10.28 -7.13
N LEU A 167 -3.98 10.71 -5.92
CA LEU A 167 -5.34 10.90 -5.43
C LEU A 167 -5.59 12.35 -5.04
N GLN A 168 -6.87 12.75 -5.06
CA GLN A 168 -7.38 13.98 -4.49
C GLN A 168 -8.56 13.69 -3.55
N ALA A 169 -8.67 14.46 -2.47
CA ALA A 169 -9.81 14.43 -1.56
C ALA A 169 -9.95 15.82 -0.91
N GLU A 170 -11.19 16.26 -0.71
CA GLU A 170 -11.45 17.50 0.01
C GLU A 170 -11.06 17.33 1.49
N PRO A 171 -10.22 18.21 2.06
CA PRO A 171 -9.74 18.07 3.43
C PRO A 171 -10.86 18.29 4.46
N ASP A 172 -10.95 17.41 5.45
CA ASP A 172 -11.80 17.60 6.63
C ASP A 172 -11.22 18.72 7.51
N LYS A 173 -11.90 19.88 7.54
CA LYS A 173 -11.43 21.07 8.26
C LYS A 173 -11.34 20.87 9.76
N ASP A 174 -12.11 19.95 10.33
CA ASP A 174 -12.05 19.65 11.76
C ASP A 174 -10.71 19.01 12.16
N MET A 175 -9.97 18.46 11.19
CA MET A 175 -8.69 17.78 11.39
C MET A 175 -7.47 18.69 11.23
N GLN A 176 -7.63 19.99 10.93
CA GLN A 176 -6.53 20.90 10.56
C GLN A 176 -5.37 20.99 11.58
N ASP A 177 -5.67 20.73 12.86
CA ASP A 177 -4.70 20.76 13.97
C ASP A 177 -4.45 19.35 14.55
N ALA A 178 -4.99 18.31 13.93
CA ALA A 178 -4.99 16.96 14.47
C ALA A 178 -3.77 16.16 14.01
N ILE A 179 -3.30 15.28 14.89
CA ILE A 179 -2.55 14.08 14.48
C ILE A 179 -3.57 12.99 14.18
N VAL A 180 -3.60 12.52 12.94
CA VAL A 180 -4.39 11.34 12.55
C VAL A 180 -3.47 10.13 12.53
N LEU A 181 -3.83 9.12 13.31
CA LEU A 181 -3.07 7.90 13.53
C LEU A 181 -3.80 6.71 12.90
N ALA A 182 -3.05 5.85 12.21
CA ALA A 182 -3.51 4.53 11.81
C ALA A 182 -2.36 3.53 11.94
N ARG A 183 -2.44 2.63 12.91
CA ARG A 183 -1.37 1.65 13.14
C ARG A 183 -1.95 0.25 13.18
N SER A 184 -1.70 -0.50 12.13
CA SER A 184 -2.17 -1.88 12.05
C SER A 184 -1.43 -2.80 13.01
N LEU A 185 -2.06 -3.91 13.42
CA LEU A 185 -1.40 -4.95 14.24
C LEU A 185 -0.33 -5.76 13.47
N ARG A 186 -0.19 -5.50 12.16
CA ARG A 186 0.81 -6.11 11.28
C ARG A 186 1.87 -5.07 10.95
N TYR A 187 3.04 -5.49 10.46
CA TYR A 187 4.07 -4.57 9.96
C TYR A 187 4.45 -3.47 10.97
N GLN A 188 4.72 -3.86 12.21
CA GLN A 188 5.14 -2.95 13.28
C GLN A 188 6.66 -3.05 13.47
N ALA A 189 7.34 -1.91 13.47
CA ALA A 189 8.75 -1.87 13.83
C ALA A 189 8.90 -2.22 15.32
N PRO A 190 9.86 -3.08 15.69
CA PRO A 190 10.11 -3.37 17.09
C PRO A 190 10.59 -2.11 17.81
N ASN A 191 10.19 -1.95 19.07
CA ASN A 191 10.63 -0.88 19.98
C ASN A 191 10.23 0.56 19.59
N ILE A 192 9.20 0.75 18.76
CA ILE A 192 8.56 2.06 18.60
C ILE A 192 7.52 2.27 19.69
N ASP A 193 7.67 3.37 20.44
CA ASP A 193 6.79 3.79 21.52
C ASP A 193 6.00 5.05 21.16
N TYR A 194 4.70 4.85 20.96
CA TYR A 194 3.74 5.90 20.64
C TYR A 194 3.29 6.74 21.85
N ARG A 195 3.75 6.44 23.08
CA ARG A 195 3.38 7.22 24.28
C ARG A 195 3.84 8.68 24.21
N ILE A 196 4.81 9.02 23.35
CA ILE A 196 5.18 10.42 23.08
C ILE A 196 3.97 11.26 22.60
N LEU A 197 3.02 10.63 21.91
CA LEU A 197 1.82 11.31 21.42
C LEU A 197 0.86 11.76 22.53
N LYS A 198 1.09 11.32 23.78
CA LYS A 198 0.31 11.80 24.94
C LYS A 198 0.39 13.32 25.14
N ARG A 199 1.39 13.98 24.55
CA ARG A 199 1.61 15.43 24.68
C ARG A 199 0.70 16.28 23.79
N TYR A 200 0.05 15.66 22.80
CA TYR A 200 -0.81 16.35 21.85
C TYR A 200 -2.27 16.09 22.19
N SER A 201 -3.09 17.14 22.27
CA SER A 201 -4.49 17.02 22.71
C SER A 201 -5.43 16.47 21.62
N LYS A 202 -5.14 16.74 20.35
CA LYS A 202 -5.95 16.34 19.18
C LYS A 202 -5.34 15.15 18.47
N VAL A 203 -5.47 13.95 19.03
CA VAL A 203 -5.01 12.69 18.41
C VAL A 203 -6.21 11.81 18.08
N TYR A 204 -6.41 11.57 16.79
CA TYR A 204 -7.53 10.80 16.27
C TYR A 204 -7.01 9.50 15.65
N PHE A 205 -7.78 8.43 15.77
CA PHE A 205 -7.47 7.15 15.18
C PHE A 205 -8.46 6.79 14.08
N VAL A 206 -7.95 6.43 12.91
CA VAL A 206 -8.74 5.84 11.81
C VAL A 206 -8.29 4.41 11.58
N GLY A 207 -9.25 3.50 11.37
CA GLY A 207 -8.97 2.06 11.22
C GLY A 207 -10.05 1.22 11.87
N ILE A 208 -9.69 -0.01 12.25
CA ILE A 208 -10.63 -0.91 12.94
C ILE A 208 -10.56 -0.74 14.46
N THR A 209 -11.66 -1.07 15.14
CA THR A 209 -11.77 -0.96 16.60
C THR A 209 -10.69 -1.72 17.34
N GLU A 210 -10.29 -2.91 16.88
CA GLU A 210 -9.25 -3.72 17.53
C GLU A 210 -7.89 -2.99 17.57
N GLU A 211 -7.52 -2.34 16.46
CA GLU A 211 -6.28 -1.56 16.35
C GLU A 211 -6.36 -0.26 17.16
N PHE A 212 -7.53 0.37 17.20
CA PHE A 212 -7.80 1.52 18.07
C PHE A 212 -7.61 1.16 19.55
N GLU A 213 -8.23 0.08 20.02
CA GLU A 213 -8.14 -0.36 21.42
C GLU A 213 -6.71 -0.76 21.81
N ALA A 214 -5.95 -1.32 20.87
CA ALA A 214 -4.52 -1.57 21.07
C ALA A 214 -3.74 -0.25 21.26
N MET A 215 -3.99 0.77 20.42
CA MET A 215 -3.32 2.07 20.50
C MET A 215 -3.75 2.91 21.70
N LYS A 216 -5.00 2.80 22.14
CA LYS A 216 -5.54 3.53 23.30
C LYS A 216 -4.80 3.18 24.60
N LYS A 217 -4.22 1.99 24.70
CA LYS A 217 -3.33 1.61 25.82
C LYS A 217 -2.07 2.47 25.90
N TYR A 218 -1.56 2.93 24.77
CA TYR A 218 -0.41 3.84 24.69
C TYR A 218 -0.83 5.30 24.83
N ILE A 219 -2.03 5.67 24.33
CA ILE A 219 -2.53 7.05 24.27
C ILE A 219 -3.95 7.06 24.85
N PRO A 220 -4.13 7.25 26.18
CA PRO A 220 -5.44 7.10 26.83
C PRO A 220 -6.53 8.03 26.31
N HIS A 221 -6.17 9.24 25.85
CA HIS A 221 -7.09 10.22 25.28
C HIS A 221 -7.25 10.11 23.76
N LEU A 222 -6.79 9.02 23.14
CA LEU A 222 -6.97 8.76 21.71
C LEU A 222 -8.46 8.73 21.36
N ILE A 223 -8.84 9.50 20.34
CA ILE A 223 -10.23 9.63 19.89
C ILE A 223 -10.45 8.71 18.70
N TYR A 224 -11.40 7.78 18.79
CA TYR A 224 -11.76 6.96 17.63
C TYR A 224 -12.55 7.78 16.62
N ARG A 225 -12.08 7.84 15.36
CA ARG A 225 -12.74 8.50 14.24
C ARG A 225 -13.17 7.43 13.22
N PRO A 226 -14.35 6.81 13.41
CA PRO A 226 -14.88 5.91 12.39
C PRO A 226 -15.23 6.69 11.12
N VAL A 227 -15.24 5.98 10.00
CA VAL A 227 -15.56 6.51 8.67
C VAL A 227 -16.61 5.63 8.01
N LYS A 228 -17.47 6.23 7.18
CA LYS A 228 -18.51 5.54 6.43
C LYS A 228 -17.93 4.81 5.20
N ASP A 229 -16.93 5.40 4.56
CA ASP A 229 -16.26 4.90 3.36
C ASP A 229 -14.81 5.41 3.29
N PHE A 230 -14.06 5.01 2.27
CA PHE A 230 -12.67 5.41 2.10
C PHE A 230 -12.49 6.80 1.48
N LEU A 231 -13.56 7.41 0.94
CA LEU A 231 -13.53 8.82 0.55
C LEU A 231 -13.50 9.70 1.81
N GLU A 232 -14.34 9.40 2.81
CA GLU A 232 -14.29 10.07 4.11
C GLU A 232 -12.94 9.84 4.81
N MET A 233 -12.38 8.61 4.75
CA MET A 233 -11.04 8.35 5.28
C MET A 233 -9.98 9.22 4.61
N ALA A 234 -10.01 9.33 3.27
CA ALA A 234 -9.10 10.18 2.52
C ALA A 234 -9.27 11.66 2.91
N SER A 235 -10.50 12.16 3.11
CA SER A 235 -10.78 13.52 3.60
C SER A 235 -10.23 13.78 5.00
N VAL A 236 -10.41 12.84 5.94
CA VAL A 236 -9.85 12.94 7.30
C VAL A 236 -8.32 12.99 7.26
N ILE A 237 -7.69 12.15 6.44
CA ILE A 237 -6.23 12.13 6.26
C ILE A 237 -5.74 13.41 5.57
N ALA A 238 -6.46 13.90 4.56
CA ALA A 238 -6.16 15.13 3.83
C ALA A 238 -6.24 16.38 4.72
N GLY A 239 -7.18 16.40 5.66
CA GLY A 239 -7.34 17.49 6.61
C GLY A 239 -6.35 17.48 7.78
N ALA A 240 -5.67 16.36 8.03
CA ALA A 240 -4.78 16.21 9.18
C ALA A 240 -3.56 17.13 9.10
N LYS A 241 -3.16 17.70 10.25
CA LYS A 241 -1.87 18.41 10.37
C LYS A 241 -0.69 17.48 10.14
N LEU A 242 -0.81 16.26 10.67
CA LEU A 242 0.18 15.18 10.53
C LEU A 242 -0.55 13.84 10.52
N PHE A 243 -0.28 13.02 9.51
CA PHE A 243 -0.66 11.62 9.50
C PHE A 243 0.51 10.73 9.97
N ILE A 244 0.24 9.74 10.83
CA ILE A 244 1.23 8.74 11.24
C ILE A 244 0.63 7.36 11.04
N GLY A 245 1.34 6.47 10.37
CA GLY A 245 0.92 5.09 10.29
C GLY A 245 2.00 4.13 9.85
N ASN A 246 1.68 2.84 9.90
CA ASN A 246 2.54 1.79 9.37
C ASN A 246 1.99 1.25 8.04
N GLN A 247 2.66 0.25 7.47
CA GLN A 247 2.33 -0.31 6.14
C GLN A 247 0.94 -0.96 6.13
N SER A 248 -0.04 -0.13 5.80
CA SER A 248 -1.46 -0.44 5.91
C SER A 248 -2.24 0.37 4.87
N PHE A 249 -3.53 0.06 4.71
CA PHE A 249 -4.38 0.78 3.75
C PHE A 249 -4.45 2.30 4.03
N PRO A 250 -4.67 2.79 5.27
CA PRO A 250 -4.65 4.21 5.56
C PRO A 250 -3.34 4.91 5.13
N PHE A 251 -2.19 4.26 5.31
CA PHE A 251 -0.93 4.83 4.82
C PHE A 251 -0.87 4.92 3.29
N SER A 252 -1.46 3.97 2.55
CA SER A 252 -1.54 4.08 1.09
C SER A 252 -2.32 5.32 0.63
N LEU A 253 -3.35 5.74 1.38
CA LEU A 253 -4.07 6.99 1.12
C LEU A 253 -3.21 8.21 1.41
N ALA A 254 -2.54 8.24 2.57
CA ALA A 254 -1.65 9.33 2.92
C ALA A 254 -0.53 9.50 1.87
N GLU A 255 0.06 8.39 1.43
CA GLU A 255 1.08 8.35 0.38
C GLU A 255 0.56 8.86 -0.97
N ALA A 256 -0.66 8.48 -1.34
CA ALA A 256 -1.29 8.89 -2.58
C ALA A 256 -1.71 10.36 -2.63
N LEU A 257 -2.12 10.91 -1.48
CA LEU A 257 -2.53 12.31 -1.31
C LEU A 257 -1.34 13.26 -1.13
N LYS A 258 -0.16 12.73 -0.78
CA LYS A 258 1.05 13.51 -0.47
C LYS A 258 0.91 14.50 0.68
N VAL A 259 0.03 14.19 1.63
CA VAL A 259 -0.11 14.92 2.90
C VAL A 259 1.18 14.83 3.73
N ASN A 260 1.29 15.71 4.73
CA ASN A 260 2.32 15.63 5.77
C ASN A 260 2.17 14.31 6.54
N ARG A 261 3.08 13.36 6.30
CA ARG A 261 2.92 11.98 6.78
C ARG A 261 4.21 11.32 7.20
N MET A 262 4.09 10.38 8.13
CA MET A 262 5.18 9.56 8.64
C MET A 262 4.87 8.07 8.56
N LEU A 263 5.78 7.29 7.98
CA LEU A 263 5.70 5.84 7.87
C LEU A 263 6.53 5.16 8.96
N GLU A 264 5.90 4.35 9.81
CA GLU A 264 6.60 3.31 10.57
C GLU A 264 6.92 2.15 9.62
N VAL A 265 8.22 1.98 9.31
CA VAL A 265 8.68 0.96 8.35
C VAL A 265 8.99 -0.36 9.07
N TYR A 266 8.38 -1.44 8.60
CA TYR A 266 8.65 -2.79 9.05
C TYR A 266 9.84 -3.42 8.34
N PHE A 267 10.84 -3.81 9.13
CA PHE A 267 12.14 -4.26 8.63
C PHE A 267 12.10 -5.54 7.79
N GLU A 268 11.13 -6.45 8.00
CA GLU A 268 11.07 -7.70 7.22
C GLU A 268 10.36 -7.54 5.87
N CYS A 269 9.58 -6.48 5.70
CA CYS A 269 8.80 -6.25 4.49
C CYS A 269 8.88 -4.78 4.02
N PRO A 270 10.06 -4.19 3.76
CA PRO A 270 10.17 -2.77 3.39
C PRO A 270 9.76 -2.54 1.91
N ASN A 271 8.48 -2.72 1.61
CA ASN A 271 7.90 -2.64 0.26
C ASN A 271 7.07 -1.38 0.01
N VAL A 272 6.97 -0.49 1.00
CA VAL A 272 6.39 0.84 0.87
C VAL A 272 7.53 1.84 1.01
N THR A 273 7.71 2.69 0.00
CA THR A 273 8.68 3.79 0.03
C THR A 273 7.92 5.10 0.02
N VAL A 274 8.39 6.04 0.83
CA VAL A 274 7.80 7.37 0.94
C VAL A 274 8.40 8.30 -0.11
N TYR A 275 7.56 8.95 -0.92
CA TYR A 275 7.99 9.89 -1.96
C TYR A 275 7.40 11.29 -1.78
N GLY A 276 8.18 12.32 -2.11
CA GLY A 276 7.77 13.73 -2.04
C GLY A 276 8.13 14.41 -0.72
N GLU A 277 8.17 15.74 -0.74
CA GLU A 277 8.75 16.59 0.32
C GLU A 277 8.09 16.48 1.70
N ASN A 278 6.80 16.14 1.73
CA ASN A 278 6.01 16.07 2.96
C ASN A 278 5.93 14.65 3.57
N GLY A 279 6.70 13.71 3.02
CA GLY A 279 6.72 12.33 3.46
C GLY A 279 8.01 11.97 4.18
N PHE A 280 7.89 11.31 5.33
CA PHE A 280 9.01 10.83 6.14
C PHE A 280 8.77 9.38 6.54
N ASP A 281 9.85 8.66 6.85
CA ASP A 281 9.79 7.31 7.37
C ASP A 281 10.72 7.13 8.58
N PHE A 282 10.41 6.15 9.42
CA PHE A 282 11.19 5.83 10.61
C PHE A 282 11.08 4.35 10.98
N SER A 283 12.13 3.85 11.60
CA SER A 283 12.19 2.51 12.23
C SER A 283 12.82 2.53 13.62
N PHE A 284 13.16 3.73 14.13
CA PHE A 284 13.89 3.92 15.38
C PHE A 284 13.28 5.05 16.21
N GLN A 285 13.22 4.86 17.53
CA GLN A 285 12.51 5.77 18.44
C GLN A 285 13.04 7.21 18.44
N PRO A 286 14.35 7.49 18.53
CA PRO A 286 14.83 8.89 18.55
C PRO A 286 14.45 9.68 17.29
N GLN A 287 14.48 9.01 16.13
CA GLN A 287 14.10 9.56 14.84
C GLN A 287 12.59 9.82 14.78
N PHE A 288 11.79 8.88 15.28
CA PHE A 288 10.34 9.07 15.39
C PHE A 288 9.98 10.32 16.20
N GLU A 289 10.55 10.47 17.40
CA GLU A 289 10.28 11.63 18.26
C GLU A 289 10.76 12.94 17.65
N LYS A 290 11.94 12.93 17.00
CA LYS A 290 12.47 14.11 16.31
C LYS A 290 11.56 14.52 15.15
N LEU A 291 11.14 13.56 14.33
CA LEU A 291 10.25 13.83 13.20
C LEU A 291 8.91 14.40 13.66
N ILE A 292 8.32 13.92 14.76
CA ILE A 292 7.08 14.52 15.29
C ILE A 292 7.29 16.01 15.60
N ARG A 293 8.38 16.39 16.27
CA ARG A 293 8.67 17.80 16.58
C ARG A 293 8.84 18.62 15.30
N MET A 294 9.61 18.11 14.34
CA MET A 294 9.81 18.79 13.06
C MET A 294 8.51 18.97 12.28
N ARG A 295 7.64 17.95 12.26
CA ARG A 295 6.49 17.87 11.35
C ARG A 295 5.17 18.34 11.94
N TYR A 296 5.05 18.37 13.26
CA TYR A 296 3.86 18.86 13.94
C TYR A 296 4.09 20.20 14.65
N GLU A 297 5.26 20.38 15.28
CA GLU A 297 5.58 21.60 16.04
C GLU A 297 6.27 22.67 15.16
N ASN A 298 6.74 22.29 13.96
CA ASN A 298 7.57 23.11 13.06
C ASN A 298 8.88 23.58 13.73
N CYS A 299 9.47 22.73 14.57
CA CYS A 299 10.77 22.97 15.20
C CYS A 299 11.89 22.34 14.34
N ASP A 300 12.61 23.16 13.58
CA ASP A 300 13.69 22.73 12.68
C ASP A 300 15.03 22.39 13.37
N ARG A 301 15.09 22.39 14.72
CA ARG A 301 16.32 22.16 15.50
C ARG A 301 16.14 21.08 16.57
#